data_AF-A0A914P5H9-F1
#
_entry.id   AF-A0A914P5H9-F1
#
_cell.length_a   1.000
_cell.length_b   1.000
_cell.length_c   1.000
_cell.angle_alpha   90.00
_cell.angle_beta   90.00
_cell.angle_gamma   90.00
#
_symmetry.space_group_name_H-M   'P 1'
#
loop_
_entity.id
_entity.type
_entity.pdbx_description
1 polymer ?
#
loop_
_entity_poly.entity_id
_entity_poly.type
_entity_poly.pdbx_seq_one_letter_code
_entity_poly.pdbx_strand_id
1 'polypeptide(L)'
;MMILFNKFQKNEKTIEDLMQWKDRIIDCIVWYDGKKWRACIDTSFLTTTKETWFSNLTDLKTLTNYDDNNYEFTNLINKWLYCINVLNDGNLLQIQCPHIDHASIVANVAAAFYPDKSSERPLFSSIPEQYSKISDEIFIIGSFFTSEIKDILPSGYNGETADTINKYSSKGPFLSTGARGIDFVAPGEAITNLPKWYPNKNTDFNGTSLAAPNAAGSIACLLSALKANEISYSPATIKMALANTAFLPKNANKLEFGNGIIQICDAFEFIKKSINFFPKNFIVPISVNDPKLEKGIIFVKSDEIQSKNYCVNIKPKFNTKWILKCTDQSFN
;
A
#
# COMPACT_ATOMS: atom_id res chain seq x y z
N MET A 1 -28.96 -14.43 -8.04
CA MET A 1 -27.98 -14.00 -9.08
C MET A 1 -26.65 -14.68 -8.75
N MET A 2 -26.02 -15.37 -9.70
CA MET A 2 -24.90 -16.28 -9.42
C MET A 2 -23.57 -15.53 -9.22
N ILE A 3 -22.90 -15.74 -8.08
CA ILE A 3 -21.57 -15.18 -7.77
C ILE A 3 -20.59 -16.33 -7.49
N LEU A 4 -19.58 -16.48 -8.35
CA LEU A 4 -18.51 -17.48 -8.22
C LEU A 4 -17.25 -16.84 -7.63
N PHE A 5 -16.83 -17.30 -6.45
CA PHE A 5 -15.58 -16.88 -5.81
C PHE A 5 -14.39 -17.77 -6.22
N ASN A 6 -13.62 -17.40 -7.25
CA ASN A 6 -12.16 -17.22 -7.10
C ASN A 6 -11.45 -16.64 -8.34
N LYS A 7 -10.16 -16.32 -8.15
CA LYS A 7 -9.18 -15.80 -9.10
C LYS A 7 -8.90 -16.79 -10.25
N PHE A 8 -9.61 -16.65 -11.37
CA PHE A 8 -9.39 -17.45 -12.58
C PHE A 8 -7.99 -17.22 -13.19
N GLN A 9 -7.05 -18.13 -12.94
CA GLN A 9 -5.94 -18.33 -13.86
C GLN A 9 -6.45 -19.07 -15.12
N LYS A 10 -5.98 -18.62 -16.29
CA LYS A 10 -6.47 -19.02 -17.60
C LYS A 10 -5.94 -20.39 -18.04
N ASN A 11 -6.24 -21.42 -17.25
CA ASN A 11 -6.02 -22.82 -17.63
C ASN A 11 -7.37 -23.46 -17.96
N GLU A 12 -7.44 -24.14 -19.09
CA GLU A 12 -8.63 -24.87 -19.52
C GLU A 12 -8.92 -26.01 -18.53
N LYS A 13 -10.09 -25.95 -17.89
CA LYS A 13 -10.60 -26.97 -16.97
C LYS A 13 -11.91 -27.54 -17.52
N THR A 14 -12.12 -28.84 -17.35
CA THR A 14 -13.29 -29.54 -17.91
C THR A 14 -14.56 -29.30 -17.09
N ILE A 15 -15.69 -29.77 -17.60
CA ILE A 15 -16.98 -29.66 -16.89
C ILE A 15 -16.97 -30.51 -15.60
N GLU A 16 -16.25 -31.64 -15.54
CA GLU A 16 -16.10 -32.42 -14.30
C GLU A 16 -15.40 -31.63 -13.19
N ASP A 17 -14.41 -30.80 -13.52
CA ASP A 17 -13.70 -29.94 -12.57
C ASP A 17 -14.64 -28.90 -11.92
N LEU A 18 -15.66 -28.43 -12.67
CA LEU A 18 -16.70 -27.55 -12.14
C LEU A 18 -17.76 -28.32 -11.34
N MET A 19 -18.08 -29.56 -11.72
CA MET A 19 -19.05 -30.40 -11.00
C MET A 19 -18.59 -30.78 -9.58
N GLN A 20 -17.30 -30.72 -9.27
CA GLN A 20 -16.79 -30.88 -7.90
C GLN A 20 -17.18 -29.73 -6.95
N TRP A 21 -17.70 -28.61 -7.48
CA TRP A 21 -18.06 -27.41 -6.73
C TRP A 21 -19.58 -27.18 -6.63
N LYS A 22 -20.38 -28.20 -6.98
CA LYS A 22 -21.85 -28.15 -7.04
C LYS A 22 -22.51 -27.69 -5.73
N ASP A 23 -21.82 -27.91 -4.61
CA ASP A 23 -22.29 -27.60 -3.25
C ASP A 23 -21.90 -26.17 -2.77
N ARG A 24 -21.47 -25.26 -3.65
CA ARG A 24 -20.97 -23.90 -3.29
C ARG A 24 -21.61 -22.74 -4.06
N ILE A 25 -22.79 -22.94 -4.62
CA ILE A 25 -23.61 -21.84 -5.13
C ILE A 25 -24.36 -21.22 -3.93
N ILE A 26 -24.27 -19.89 -3.80
CA ILE A 26 -24.88 -19.15 -2.68
C ILE A 26 -26.03 -18.30 -3.23
N ASP A 27 -27.21 -18.44 -2.65
CA ASP A 27 -28.34 -17.57 -2.97
C ASP A 27 -28.19 -16.20 -2.31
N CYS A 28 -28.51 -15.17 -3.09
CA CYS A 28 -28.39 -13.77 -2.69
C CYS A 28 -29.64 -13.03 -3.14
N ILE A 29 -30.28 -12.31 -2.22
CA ILE A 29 -31.47 -11.49 -2.47
C ILE A 29 -31.10 -10.02 -2.25
N VAL A 30 -31.49 -9.15 -3.18
CA VAL A 30 -31.28 -7.70 -3.12
C VAL A 30 -32.64 -7.01 -3.28
N TRP A 31 -32.94 -6.03 -2.44
CA TRP A 31 -34.17 -5.24 -2.53
C TRP A 31 -33.98 -3.83 -1.97
N TYR A 32 -34.90 -2.93 -2.30
CA TYR A 32 -34.96 -1.60 -1.71
C TYR A 32 -36.07 -1.56 -0.66
N ASP A 33 -35.78 -1.14 0.57
CA ASP A 33 -36.74 -1.13 1.69
C ASP A 33 -37.57 0.17 1.79
N GLY A 34 -37.48 1.04 0.78
CA GLY A 34 -38.06 2.39 0.79
C GLY A 34 -37.12 3.47 1.35
N LYS A 35 -35.98 3.09 1.95
CA LYS A 35 -34.95 4.03 2.47
C LYS A 35 -33.55 3.69 1.97
N LYS A 36 -33.20 2.40 1.94
CA LYS A 36 -31.85 1.89 1.59
C LYS A 36 -31.94 0.60 0.81
N TRP A 37 -30.90 0.34 0.04
CA TRP A 37 -30.65 -0.99 -0.51
C TRP A 37 -30.29 -1.96 0.60
N ARG A 38 -30.92 -3.12 0.56
CA ARG A 38 -30.70 -4.27 1.43
C ARG A 38 -30.21 -5.42 0.57
N ALA A 39 -29.30 -6.22 1.13
CA ALA A 39 -29.11 -7.56 0.61
C ALA A 39 -28.97 -8.57 1.74
N CYS A 40 -29.23 -9.82 1.38
CA CYS A 40 -29.18 -10.98 2.24
C CYS A 40 -28.51 -12.12 1.48
N ILE A 41 -27.61 -12.84 2.14
CA ILE A 41 -26.74 -13.85 1.56
C ILE A 41 -26.94 -15.14 2.35
N ASP A 42 -27.24 -16.23 1.67
CA ASP A 42 -27.49 -17.52 2.32
C ASP A 42 -26.19 -18.18 2.76
N THR A 43 -25.79 -17.93 4.01
CA THR A 43 -24.63 -18.59 4.63
C THR A 43 -25.00 -19.87 5.40
N SER A 44 -26.23 -20.40 5.26
CA SER A 44 -26.70 -21.56 6.06
C SER A 44 -25.88 -22.84 5.84
N PHE A 45 -25.33 -23.02 4.64
CA PHE A 45 -24.40 -24.09 4.30
C PHE A 45 -23.09 -24.06 5.12
N LEU A 46 -22.76 -22.94 5.77
CA LEU A 46 -21.62 -22.79 6.70
C LEU A 46 -22.00 -23.10 8.15
N THR A 47 -23.28 -23.25 8.48
CA THR A 47 -23.77 -23.33 9.87
C THR A 47 -24.48 -24.64 10.22
N THR A 48 -24.75 -25.50 9.23
CA THR A 48 -25.61 -26.67 9.38
C THR A 48 -24.88 -28.00 9.11
N THR A 49 -25.30 -29.05 9.83
CA THR A 49 -25.07 -30.43 9.40
C THR A 49 -25.97 -30.73 8.20
N LYS A 50 -25.72 -31.83 7.45
CA LYS A 50 -26.47 -32.22 6.23
C LYS A 50 -27.99 -32.38 6.41
N GLU A 51 -28.51 -32.26 7.62
CA GLU A 51 -29.92 -32.47 7.99
C GLU A 51 -30.74 -31.17 8.03
N THR A 52 -30.10 -29.99 7.95
CA THR A 52 -30.75 -28.67 8.12
C THR A 52 -30.48 -27.67 6.99
N TRP A 53 -30.27 -28.17 5.76
CA TRP A 53 -30.02 -27.38 4.53
C TRP A 53 -31.12 -26.40 4.05
N PHE A 54 -32.12 -26.12 4.88
CA PHE A 54 -33.24 -25.23 4.55
C PHE A 54 -33.46 -24.23 5.69
N SER A 55 -32.59 -23.22 5.80
CA SER A 55 -32.91 -22.03 6.59
C SER A 55 -34.01 -21.22 5.92
N ASN A 56 -34.96 -20.70 6.69
CA ASN A 56 -35.91 -19.73 6.16
C ASN A 56 -35.16 -18.43 5.81
N LEU A 57 -35.49 -17.80 4.68
CA LEU A 57 -34.89 -16.54 4.25
C LEU A 57 -35.09 -15.40 5.27
N THR A 58 -36.08 -15.52 6.16
CA THR A 58 -36.32 -14.60 7.28
C THR A 58 -35.24 -14.64 8.37
N ASP A 59 -34.51 -15.75 8.46
CA ASP A 59 -33.58 -16.03 9.56
C ASP A 59 -32.15 -15.63 9.19
N LEU A 60 -31.93 -15.34 7.90
CA LEU A 60 -30.68 -14.84 7.36
C LEU A 60 -30.49 -13.35 7.71
N LYS A 61 -29.25 -12.97 7.97
CA LYS A 61 -28.90 -11.58 8.29
C LYS A 61 -29.08 -10.68 7.07
N THR A 62 -29.81 -9.59 7.26
CA THR A 62 -29.89 -8.50 6.27
C THR A 62 -28.80 -7.46 6.52
N LEU A 63 -28.09 -7.07 5.47
CA LEU A 63 -27.06 -6.02 5.47
C LEU A 63 -27.47 -4.82 4.59
N THR A 64 -26.76 -3.70 4.73
CA THR A 64 -26.75 -2.56 3.80
C THR A 64 -25.32 -2.31 3.31
N ASN A 65 -25.14 -1.30 2.45
CA ASN A 65 -23.82 -0.83 2.02
C ASN A 65 -22.88 -0.58 3.22
N TYR A 66 -21.60 -0.89 3.04
CA TYR A 66 -20.60 -0.91 4.10
C TYR A 66 -20.43 0.43 4.84
N ASP A 67 -20.68 1.56 4.17
CA ASP A 67 -20.58 2.91 4.74
C ASP A 67 -21.51 3.12 5.97
N ASP A 68 -22.56 2.29 6.11
CA ASP A 68 -23.42 2.24 7.30
C ASP A 68 -22.78 1.52 8.50
N ASN A 69 -21.51 1.12 8.41
CA ASN A 69 -20.81 0.19 9.30
C ASN A 69 -21.48 -1.20 9.42
N ASN A 70 -22.22 -1.63 8.38
CA ASN A 70 -22.84 -2.96 8.34
C ASN A 70 -21.91 -3.99 7.71
N TYR A 71 -21.57 -5.02 8.49
CA TYR A 71 -20.81 -6.20 8.09
C TYR A 71 -21.29 -7.42 8.89
N GLU A 72 -20.91 -8.62 8.46
CA GLU A 72 -21.25 -9.86 9.15
C GLU A 72 -20.04 -10.79 9.33
N PHE A 73 -20.05 -11.50 10.45
CA PHE A 73 -19.20 -12.66 10.70
C PHE A 73 -20.05 -13.92 10.66
N THR A 74 -19.69 -14.88 9.81
CA THR A 74 -20.23 -16.24 9.90
C THR A 74 -19.74 -16.90 11.20
N ASN A 75 -20.31 -18.07 11.52
CA ASN A 75 -20.05 -18.78 12.78
C ASN A 75 -18.55 -18.99 13.13
N LEU A 76 -18.29 -19.26 14.42
CA LEU A 76 -16.96 -19.46 14.99
C LEU A 76 -16.10 -20.55 14.31
N ILE A 77 -16.73 -21.46 13.57
CA ILE A 77 -16.09 -22.57 12.86
C ILE A 77 -15.52 -22.07 11.52
N ASN A 78 -16.31 -21.36 10.72
CA ASN A 78 -15.94 -20.97 9.35
C ASN A 78 -15.38 -19.54 9.22
N LYS A 79 -15.63 -18.65 10.19
CA LYS A 79 -14.96 -17.34 10.36
C LYS A 79 -14.90 -16.42 9.12
N TRP A 80 -15.85 -16.49 8.20
CA TRP A 80 -15.90 -15.54 7.08
C TRP A 80 -16.43 -14.19 7.57
N LEU A 81 -15.59 -13.17 7.45
CA LEU A 81 -16.02 -11.77 7.50
C LEU A 81 -16.43 -11.35 6.08
N TYR A 82 -17.58 -10.71 5.95
CA TYR A 82 -17.97 -10.05 4.71
C TYR A 82 -18.78 -8.77 4.95
N CYS A 83 -18.69 -7.86 3.99
CA CYS A 83 -19.62 -6.74 3.83
C CYS A 83 -20.13 -6.68 2.39
N ILE A 84 -21.11 -5.83 2.14
CA ILE A 84 -21.72 -5.67 0.81
C ILE A 84 -21.71 -4.21 0.38
N ASN A 85 -21.80 -4.00 -0.93
CA ASN A 85 -22.30 -2.76 -1.52
C ASN A 85 -23.29 -3.12 -2.63
N VAL A 86 -24.45 -2.47 -2.63
CA VAL A 86 -25.42 -2.55 -3.72
C VAL A 86 -25.20 -1.34 -4.63
N LEU A 87 -24.89 -1.63 -5.89
CA LEU A 87 -24.49 -0.68 -6.93
C LEU A 87 -25.45 -0.77 -8.12
N ASN A 88 -25.39 0.22 -9.01
CA ASN A 88 -26.16 0.28 -10.26
C ASN A 88 -27.68 0.07 -10.02
N ASP A 89 -28.25 0.79 -9.06
CA ASP A 89 -29.69 0.74 -8.70
C ASP A 89 -30.22 -0.69 -8.46
N GLY A 90 -29.45 -1.49 -7.71
CA GLY A 90 -29.81 -2.86 -7.33
C GLY A 90 -29.30 -3.93 -8.29
N ASN A 91 -28.83 -3.56 -9.49
CA ASN A 91 -28.41 -4.52 -10.52
C ASN A 91 -27.04 -5.16 -10.26
N LEU A 92 -26.25 -4.66 -9.29
CA LEU A 92 -24.96 -5.23 -8.92
C LEU A 92 -24.81 -5.33 -7.40
N LEU A 93 -24.86 -6.55 -6.88
CA LEU A 93 -24.40 -6.87 -5.53
C LEU A 93 -22.89 -7.12 -5.55
N GLN A 94 -22.12 -6.21 -4.97
CA GLN A 94 -20.71 -6.42 -4.67
C GLN A 94 -20.61 -7.01 -3.26
N ILE A 95 -20.06 -8.22 -3.15
CA ILE A 95 -19.73 -8.86 -1.86
C ILE A 95 -18.21 -8.72 -1.67
N GLN A 96 -17.80 -8.11 -0.56
CA GLN A 96 -16.40 -7.97 -0.21
C GLN A 96 -16.08 -8.85 0.99
N CYS A 97 -15.22 -9.84 0.80
CA CYS A 97 -14.69 -10.67 1.87
C CYS A 97 -13.25 -10.23 2.16
N PRO A 98 -12.97 -9.45 3.22
CA PRO A 98 -11.62 -9.04 3.62
C PRO A 98 -10.82 -10.20 4.22
N HIS A 99 -10.60 -11.26 3.43
CA HIS A 99 -9.80 -12.44 3.77
C HIS A 99 -8.39 -12.35 3.16
N ILE A 100 -7.86 -11.12 3.03
CA ILE A 100 -6.51 -10.85 2.53
C ILE A 100 -5.72 -10.25 3.69
N ASP A 101 -4.90 -11.09 4.31
CA ASP A 101 -4.04 -10.72 5.43
C ASP A 101 -3.18 -9.52 5.03
N HIS A 102 -2.50 -9.63 3.87
CA HIS A 102 -1.58 -8.62 3.33
C HIS A 102 -2.15 -7.19 3.33
N ALA A 103 -3.40 -7.01 2.89
CA ALA A 103 -4.02 -5.69 2.83
C ALA A 103 -4.34 -5.13 4.22
N SER A 104 -4.79 -6.00 5.14
CA SER A 104 -5.06 -5.65 6.54
C SER A 104 -3.79 -5.17 7.24
N ILE A 105 -2.67 -5.85 6.96
CA ILE A 105 -1.34 -5.53 7.49
C ILE A 105 -0.80 -4.20 6.95
N VAL A 106 -0.95 -3.95 5.65
CA VAL A 106 -0.53 -2.69 5.02
C VAL A 106 -1.25 -1.51 5.67
N ALA A 107 -2.57 -1.61 5.86
CA ALA A 107 -3.35 -0.58 6.55
C ALA A 107 -2.93 -0.43 8.02
N ASN A 108 -2.70 -1.54 8.71
CA ASN A 108 -2.19 -1.60 10.07
C ASN A 108 -0.86 -0.83 10.27
N VAL A 109 0.13 -1.06 9.39
CA VAL A 109 1.43 -0.38 9.44
C VAL A 109 1.31 1.12 9.08
N ALA A 110 0.38 1.49 8.21
CA ALA A 110 0.13 2.90 7.87
C ALA A 110 -0.56 3.68 9.00
N ALA A 111 -1.43 3.04 9.77
CA ALA A 111 -2.23 3.67 10.83
C ALA A 111 -1.60 3.58 12.24
N ALA A 112 -0.76 2.57 12.49
CA ALA A 112 0.06 2.40 13.70
C ALA A 112 -0.69 2.44 15.06
N PHE A 113 -1.96 2.05 15.12
CA PHE A 113 -2.77 2.11 16.35
C PHE A 113 -2.78 0.78 17.14
N TYR A 114 -1.87 0.63 18.11
CA TYR A 114 -1.78 -0.56 18.99
C TYR A 114 -1.50 -0.21 20.46
N PRO A 115 -2.31 -0.70 21.41
CA PRO A 115 -1.99 -0.64 22.83
C PRO A 115 -0.92 -1.66 23.30
N ASP A 116 -0.89 -2.88 22.73
CA ASP A 116 -0.07 -4.04 23.17
C ASP A 116 0.31 -5.00 22.00
N LYS A 117 1.13 -6.05 22.22
CA LYS A 117 2.04 -6.73 21.22
C LYS A 117 1.69 -8.20 20.77
N SER A 118 2.28 -8.91 19.76
CA SER A 118 2.94 -8.67 18.42
C SER A 118 3.96 -9.82 18.04
N SER A 119 4.00 -10.50 16.84
CA SER A 119 5.14 -11.37 16.28
C SER A 119 4.90 -12.43 15.11
N GLU A 120 5.67 -12.46 13.98
CA GLU A 120 5.90 -13.40 12.77
C GLU A 120 5.21 -13.39 11.30
N ARG A 121 5.91 -13.77 10.16
CA ARG A 121 5.94 -13.19 8.73
C ARG A 121 5.39 -13.91 7.44
N PRO A 122 5.27 -13.21 6.26
CA PRO A 122 5.78 -13.65 4.90
C PRO A 122 6.35 -12.52 3.94
N LEU A 123 6.59 -12.79 2.62
CA LEU A 123 7.71 -12.24 1.77
C LEU A 123 7.44 -11.59 0.36
N PHE A 124 8.46 -10.84 -0.12
CA PHE A 124 8.88 -10.44 -1.52
C PHE A 124 8.11 -9.41 -2.40
N SER A 125 8.87 -8.52 -3.07
CA SER A 125 8.57 -8.00 -4.44
C SER A 125 9.79 -7.38 -5.16
N SER A 126 9.87 -7.54 -6.48
CA SER A 126 10.68 -6.69 -7.37
C SER A 126 9.91 -5.40 -7.71
N ILE A 127 10.57 -4.25 -7.98
CA ILE A 127 9.86 -3.07 -8.50
C ILE A 127 9.30 -3.39 -9.89
N PRO A 128 7.97 -3.35 -10.09
CA PRO A 128 7.40 -3.57 -11.41
C PRO A 128 7.79 -2.46 -12.41
N GLU A 129 8.25 -2.88 -13.59
CA GLU A 129 8.76 -1.99 -14.65
C GLU A 129 7.75 -0.91 -15.06
N GLN A 130 6.44 -1.19 -14.96
CA GLN A 130 5.37 -0.22 -15.22
C GLN A 130 5.49 1.10 -14.43
N TYR A 131 6.15 1.11 -13.27
CA TYR A 131 6.33 2.31 -12.45
C TYR A 131 7.43 3.25 -12.98
N SER A 132 8.30 2.79 -13.89
CA SER A 132 9.37 3.61 -14.46
C SER A 132 8.83 4.88 -15.13
N LYS A 133 7.66 4.78 -15.78
CA LYS A 133 6.96 5.89 -16.45
C LYS A 133 6.34 6.91 -15.49
N ILE A 134 5.87 6.51 -14.31
CA ILE A 134 5.21 7.41 -13.34
C ILE A 134 6.08 7.76 -12.12
N SER A 135 7.36 7.35 -12.14
CA SER A 135 8.37 7.56 -11.07
C SER A 135 8.58 9.00 -10.59
N ASP A 136 8.12 10.03 -11.32
CA ASP A 136 8.17 11.43 -10.86
C ASP A 136 6.97 11.83 -9.99
N GLU A 137 5.86 11.08 -10.10
CA GLU A 137 4.55 11.37 -9.50
C GLU A 137 4.30 10.57 -8.20
N ILE A 138 5.06 9.49 -7.99
CA ILE A 138 4.99 8.62 -6.81
C ILE A 138 6.29 8.69 -6.00
N PHE A 139 6.28 8.14 -4.78
CA PHE A 139 7.50 7.78 -4.05
C PHE A 139 7.71 6.28 -4.12
N ILE A 140 8.87 5.86 -4.64
CA ILE A 140 9.28 4.46 -4.66
C ILE A 140 10.10 4.18 -3.40
N ILE A 141 9.52 3.43 -2.47
CA ILE A 141 10.08 3.17 -1.14
C ILE A 141 10.78 1.82 -1.09
N GLY A 142 12.07 1.83 -0.78
CA GLY A 142 12.87 0.63 -0.47
C GLY A 142 12.77 0.24 1.01
N SER A 143 13.21 -0.98 1.32
CA SER A 143 13.04 -1.63 2.62
C SER A 143 14.39 -1.71 3.34
N PHE A 144 14.63 -0.92 4.37
CA PHE A 144 15.86 -1.03 5.19
C PHE A 144 15.58 -1.71 6.53
N PHE A 145 16.58 -2.43 7.04
CA PHE A 145 16.56 -3.09 8.34
C PHE A 145 17.32 -2.22 9.34
N THR A 146 16.70 -1.88 10.47
CA THR A 146 17.26 -0.91 11.42
C THR A 146 17.84 -1.58 12.68
N SER A 147 18.85 -0.95 13.28
CA SER A 147 19.44 -1.37 14.56
C SER A 147 18.43 -1.34 15.71
N GLU A 148 17.51 -0.37 15.76
CA GLU A 148 16.63 -0.19 16.93
C GLU A 148 15.63 -1.33 17.17
N ILE A 149 15.33 -2.14 16.15
CA ILE A 149 14.41 -3.30 16.27
C ILE A 149 15.14 -4.62 16.47
N LYS A 150 16.48 -4.64 16.32
CA LYS A 150 17.29 -5.86 16.28
C LYS A 150 17.12 -6.72 17.54
N ASP A 151 17.02 -6.08 18.70
CA ASP A 151 16.92 -6.73 20.01
C ASP A 151 15.46 -6.99 20.44
N ILE A 152 14.48 -6.56 19.64
CA ILE A 152 13.03 -6.68 19.90
C ILE A 152 12.41 -7.86 19.13
N LEU A 153 13.05 -8.31 18.05
CA LEU A 153 12.58 -9.42 17.22
C LEU A 153 12.82 -10.79 17.90
N PRO A 154 11.81 -11.68 18.04
CA PRO A 154 11.92 -12.89 18.87
C PRO A 154 12.93 -13.95 18.40
N SER A 155 13.31 -13.94 17.12
CA SER A 155 14.18 -14.93 16.50
C SER A 155 15.60 -14.39 16.28
N GLY A 156 16.60 -15.09 16.83
CA GLY A 156 18.01 -14.68 16.79
C GLY A 156 18.52 -14.38 15.38
N TYR A 157 18.59 -13.08 15.05
CA TYR A 157 18.84 -12.56 13.71
C TYR A 157 20.36 -12.52 13.40
N ASN A 158 21.01 -13.67 13.51
CA ASN A 158 22.46 -13.86 13.57
C ASN A 158 23.23 -13.63 12.25
N GLY A 159 22.70 -12.85 11.30
CA GLY A 159 23.29 -12.76 9.96
C GLY A 159 22.91 -11.56 9.08
N GLU A 160 22.19 -10.55 9.60
CA GLU A 160 21.99 -9.28 8.90
C GLU A 160 22.65 -8.15 9.70
N THR A 161 23.48 -7.36 9.01
CA THR A 161 24.07 -6.16 9.59
C THR A 161 22.99 -5.12 9.79
N ALA A 162 22.93 -4.55 11.00
CA ALA A 162 22.02 -3.45 11.27
C ALA A 162 22.30 -2.24 10.37
N ASP A 163 21.27 -1.43 10.15
CA ASP A 163 21.30 -0.21 9.33
C ASP A 163 21.67 -0.48 7.86
N THR A 164 21.25 -1.62 7.32
CA THR A 164 21.48 -2.01 5.92
C THR A 164 20.19 -2.24 5.14
N ILE A 165 20.29 -2.20 3.82
CA ILE A 165 19.17 -2.51 2.93
C ILE A 165 18.83 -4.00 3.02
N ASN A 166 17.54 -4.31 3.12
CA ASN A 166 17.08 -5.70 3.10
C ASN A 166 17.45 -6.39 1.79
N LYS A 167 17.86 -7.67 1.87
CA LYS A 167 18.24 -8.47 0.68
C LYS A 167 17.11 -8.60 -0.35
N TYR A 168 15.86 -8.53 0.09
CA TYR A 168 14.66 -8.55 -0.75
C TYR A 168 14.22 -7.17 -1.24
N SER A 169 14.84 -6.08 -0.77
CA SER A 169 14.57 -4.75 -1.31
C SER A 169 15.10 -4.65 -2.72
N SER A 170 14.25 -4.17 -3.62
CA SER A 170 14.68 -3.84 -4.97
C SER A 170 15.70 -2.71 -4.98
N LYS A 171 16.45 -2.65 -6.09
CA LYS A 171 17.53 -1.70 -6.33
C LYS A 171 17.28 -1.01 -7.67
N GLY A 172 17.62 0.27 -7.77
CA GLY A 172 17.65 0.98 -9.03
C GLY A 172 18.96 0.76 -9.80
N PRO A 173 19.12 1.40 -10.98
CA PRO A 173 18.14 2.25 -11.65
C PRO A 173 17.18 1.45 -12.56
N PHE A 174 16.12 2.11 -13.05
CA PHE A 174 15.30 1.57 -14.14
C PHE A 174 16.08 1.64 -15.47
N LEU A 175 16.49 0.49 -16.01
CA LEU A 175 17.27 0.42 -17.26
C LEU A 175 16.49 0.86 -18.52
N SER A 176 15.16 0.92 -18.42
CA SER A 176 14.21 1.27 -19.49
C SER A 176 14.04 2.78 -19.74
N THR A 177 14.30 3.59 -18.72
CA THR A 177 14.03 5.03 -18.68
C THR A 177 15.18 5.83 -18.07
N GLY A 178 16.17 5.18 -17.47
CA GLY A 178 17.24 5.86 -16.74
C GLY A 178 16.84 6.45 -15.38
N ALA A 179 15.57 6.31 -14.97
CA ALA A 179 15.09 6.80 -13.68
C ALA A 179 15.79 6.09 -12.51
N ARG A 180 15.97 6.80 -11.39
CA ARG A 180 16.76 6.35 -10.23
C ARG A 180 16.29 5.02 -9.61
N GLY A 181 15.02 4.66 -9.74
CA GLY A 181 14.43 3.53 -9.01
C GLY A 181 13.96 4.01 -7.64
N ILE A 182 14.71 3.69 -6.57
CA ILE A 182 14.36 4.06 -5.19
C ILE A 182 14.45 5.58 -4.97
N ASP A 183 13.40 6.19 -4.43
CA ASP A 183 13.42 7.58 -3.94
C ASP A 183 13.93 7.65 -2.50
N PHE A 184 13.44 6.77 -1.63
CA PHE A 184 13.71 6.76 -0.18
C PHE A 184 13.65 5.33 0.37
N VAL A 185 14.11 5.13 1.60
CA VAL A 185 13.87 3.89 2.34
C VAL A 185 13.15 4.16 3.67
N ALA A 186 12.40 3.17 4.13
CA ALA A 186 11.74 3.14 5.43
C ALA A 186 11.87 1.75 6.07
N PRO A 187 11.67 1.60 7.39
CA PRO A 187 11.79 0.31 8.05
C PRO A 187 10.78 -0.67 7.45
N GLY A 188 11.30 -1.77 6.92
CA GLY A 188 10.52 -2.77 6.19
C GLY A 188 9.95 -3.88 7.06
N GLU A 189 10.38 -3.92 8.31
CA GLU A 189 9.96 -4.81 9.37
C GLU A 189 8.92 -4.08 10.22
N ALA A 190 7.78 -4.71 10.42
CA ALA A 190 6.78 -4.23 11.35
C ALA A 190 6.28 -5.39 12.19
N ILE A 191 6.10 -5.16 13.49
CA ILE A 191 5.39 -6.10 14.36
C ILE A 191 4.00 -5.53 14.62
N THR A 192 2.94 -6.25 14.27
CA THR A 192 1.56 -5.73 14.29
C THR A 192 0.55 -6.82 14.63
N ASN A 193 -0.53 -6.45 15.30
CA ASN A 193 -1.58 -7.39 15.67
C ASN A 193 -2.54 -7.59 14.51
N LEU A 194 -2.86 -8.84 14.18
CA LEU A 194 -3.85 -9.14 13.15
C LEU A 194 -5.29 -8.99 13.65
N PRO A 195 -6.26 -8.82 12.73
CA PRO A 195 -7.69 -8.84 13.06
C PRO A 195 -8.09 -10.08 13.87
N LYS A 196 -9.05 -9.91 14.80
CA LYS A 196 -9.47 -10.94 15.78
C LYS A 196 -9.93 -12.28 15.17
N TRP A 197 -10.31 -12.29 13.88
CA TRP A 197 -10.72 -13.49 13.16
C TRP A 197 -9.55 -14.37 12.73
N TYR A 198 -8.36 -13.80 12.54
CA TYR A 198 -7.18 -14.53 12.09
C TYR A 198 -6.73 -15.57 13.14
N PRO A 199 -6.31 -16.78 12.73
CA PRO A 199 -5.99 -17.85 13.68
C PRO A 199 -4.84 -17.51 14.66
N ASN A 200 -3.81 -16.82 14.20
CA ASN A 200 -2.60 -16.50 14.97
C ASN A 200 -2.52 -15.00 15.25
N LYS A 201 -2.88 -14.57 16.46
CA LYS A 201 -3.08 -13.15 16.82
C LYS A 201 -1.81 -12.29 16.71
N ASN A 202 -0.66 -12.92 16.92
CA ASN A 202 0.63 -12.29 16.78
C ASN A 202 1.22 -12.69 15.42
N THR A 203 1.62 -11.67 14.65
CA THR A 203 2.39 -11.77 13.40
C THR A 203 3.30 -10.52 13.25
N ASP A 204 4.35 -10.64 12.45
CA ASP A 204 5.40 -9.70 12.03
C ASP A 204 5.12 -9.60 10.54
N PHE A 205 5.52 -8.55 9.87
CA PHE A 205 5.59 -8.60 8.42
C PHE A 205 6.89 -7.96 7.98
N ASN A 206 7.50 -8.50 6.92
CA ASN A 206 8.71 -7.97 6.30
C ASN A 206 8.51 -7.76 4.79
N GLY A 207 8.78 -6.56 4.29
CA GLY A 207 8.62 -6.27 2.87
C GLY A 207 8.66 -4.78 2.51
N THR A 208 8.94 -4.50 1.23
CA THR A 208 8.68 -3.18 0.63
C THR A 208 7.20 -2.77 0.76
N SER A 209 6.29 -3.76 0.76
CA SER A 209 4.87 -3.60 1.11
C SER A 209 4.61 -3.06 2.53
N LEU A 210 5.64 -2.90 3.37
CA LEU A 210 5.53 -2.44 4.75
C LEU A 210 6.39 -1.21 5.00
N ALA A 211 7.56 -1.15 4.35
CA ALA A 211 8.30 0.10 4.19
C ALA A 211 7.42 1.19 3.55
N ALA A 212 6.62 0.85 2.51
CA ALA A 212 5.71 1.79 1.86
C ALA A 212 4.61 2.36 2.78
N PRO A 213 3.80 1.56 3.52
CA PRO A 213 2.86 2.10 4.50
C PRO A 213 3.54 2.75 5.70
N ASN A 214 4.72 2.30 6.14
CA ASN A 214 5.48 2.96 7.21
C ASN A 214 5.89 4.39 6.78
N ALA A 215 6.42 4.53 5.57
CA ALA A 215 6.66 5.82 4.95
C ALA A 215 5.37 6.65 4.81
N ALA A 216 4.26 6.03 4.38
CA ALA A 216 2.97 6.72 4.23
C ALA A 216 2.42 7.25 5.56
N GLY A 217 2.45 6.44 6.63
CA GLY A 217 2.03 6.85 7.98
C GLY A 217 2.94 7.92 8.57
N SER A 218 4.26 7.76 8.42
CA SER A 218 5.26 8.77 8.81
C SER A 218 5.02 10.11 8.10
N ILE A 219 4.78 10.08 6.78
CA ILE A 219 4.43 11.26 5.99
C ILE A 219 3.07 11.82 6.42
N ALA A 220 2.07 10.99 6.75
CA ALA A 220 0.79 11.45 7.27
C ALA A 220 0.94 12.20 8.61
N CYS A 221 1.85 11.77 9.49
CA CYS A 221 2.22 12.52 10.70
C CYS A 221 2.85 13.88 10.37
N LEU A 222 3.77 13.95 9.40
CA LEU A 222 4.34 15.20 8.90
C LEU A 222 3.24 16.13 8.33
N LEU A 223 2.34 15.62 7.49
CA LEU A 223 1.22 16.40 6.94
C LEU A 223 0.27 16.91 8.04
N SER A 224 0.03 16.09 9.06
CA SER A 224 -0.81 16.46 10.21
C SER A 224 -0.16 17.56 11.05
N ALA A 225 1.15 17.48 11.30
CA ALA A 225 1.91 18.54 11.98
C ALA A 225 1.91 19.85 11.17
N LEU A 226 2.07 19.78 9.84
CA LEU A 226 2.00 20.94 8.96
C LEU A 226 0.61 21.60 8.99
N LYS A 227 -0.48 20.81 8.93
CA LYS A 227 -1.85 21.31 9.10
C LYS A 227 -2.05 21.95 10.47
N ALA A 228 -1.66 21.30 11.55
CA ALA A 228 -1.81 21.81 12.92
C ALA A 228 -1.02 23.11 13.19
N ASN A 229 -0.01 23.42 12.37
CA ASN A 229 0.76 24.68 12.41
C ASN A 229 0.37 25.66 11.29
N GLU A 230 -0.74 25.41 10.58
CA GLU A 230 -1.25 26.20 9.45
C GLU A 230 -0.28 26.38 8.26
N ILE A 231 0.74 25.52 8.17
CA ILE A 231 1.78 25.58 7.14
C ILE A 231 1.26 24.94 5.85
N SER A 232 0.95 25.75 4.83
CA SER A 232 0.59 25.23 3.50
C SER A 232 1.79 24.49 2.86
N TYR A 233 1.52 23.38 2.19
CA TYR A 233 2.51 22.50 1.58
C TYR A 233 2.07 22.00 0.19
N SER A 234 2.95 21.30 -0.52
CA SER A 234 2.63 20.60 -1.78
C SER A 234 3.46 19.31 -1.92
N PRO A 235 3.12 18.41 -2.85
CA PRO A 235 3.93 17.22 -3.11
C PRO A 235 5.41 17.53 -3.37
N ALA A 236 5.70 18.66 -4.03
CA ALA A 236 7.06 19.10 -4.30
C ALA A 236 7.80 19.59 -3.05
N THR A 237 7.15 20.38 -2.17
CA THR A 237 7.80 20.81 -0.92
C THR A 237 8.04 19.62 0.02
N ILE A 238 7.14 18.63 0.02
CA ILE A 238 7.33 17.38 0.77
C ILE A 238 8.48 16.55 0.17
N LYS A 239 8.51 16.30 -1.15
CA LYS A 239 9.62 15.56 -1.81
C LYS A 239 10.97 16.23 -1.55
N MET A 240 11.01 17.56 -1.64
CA MET A 240 12.21 18.36 -1.37
C MET A 240 12.66 18.28 0.09
N ALA A 241 11.75 18.44 1.06
CA ALA A 241 12.08 18.35 2.47
C ALA A 241 12.65 16.96 2.81
N LEU A 242 11.92 15.90 2.46
CA LEU A 242 12.37 14.52 2.65
C LEU A 242 13.73 14.27 1.99
N ALA A 243 13.97 14.76 0.76
CA ALA A 243 15.24 14.58 0.06
C ALA A 243 16.42 15.35 0.66
N ASN A 244 16.18 16.45 1.38
CA ASN A 244 17.22 17.24 2.04
C ASN A 244 17.49 16.81 3.49
N THR A 245 16.59 16.04 4.11
CA THR A 245 16.72 15.60 5.51
C THR A 245 16.89 14.08 5.67
N ALA A 246 16.72 13.30 4.60
CA ALA A 246 16.91 11.87 4.64
C ALA A 246 18.33 11.48 5.12
N PHE A 247 18.40 10.55 6.07
CA PHE A 247 19.66 10.06 6.61
C PHE A 247 20.25 8.98 5.70
N LEU A 248 21.49 9.18 5.25
CA LEU A 248 22.21 8.22 4.40
C LEU A 248 23.43 7.67 5.18
N PRO A 249 23.46 6.37 5.52
CA PRO A 249 24.61 5.75 6.18
C PRO A 249 25.91 5.93 5.37
N LYS A 250 27.07 6.03 6.05
CA LYS A 250 28.36 6.39 5.42
C LYS A 250 28.78 5.52 4.23
N ASN A 251 28.38 4.24 4.22
CA ASN A 251 28.70 3.26 3.17
C ASN A 251 27.48 2.88 2.32
N ALA A 252 26.38 3.63 2.39
CA ALA A 252 25.14 3.32 1.69
C ALA A 252 25.23 3.61 0.18
N ASN A 253 24.78 2.66 -0.63
CA ASN A 253 24.65 2.82 -2.07
C ASN A 253 23.37 3.59 -2.42
N LYS A 254 23.47 4.71 -3.14
CA LYS A 254 22.31 5.51 -3.57
C LYS A 254 21.35 4.79 -4.52
N LEU A 255 21.79 3.73 -5.20
CA LEU A 255 20.90 2.86 -5.98
C LEU A 255 20.00 1.98 -5.11
N GLU A 256 20.36 1.81 -3.84
CA GLU A 256 19.66 0.96 -2.88
C GLU A 256 18.86 1.81 -1.86
N PHE A 257 19.44 2.95 -1.44
CA PHE A 257 18.85 3.85 -0.45
C PHE A 257 18.10 5.06 -1.05
N GLY A 258 18.26 5.34 -2.34
CA GLY A 258 17.72 6.55 -2.96
C GLY A 258 18.35 7.83 -2.38
N ASN A 259 17.53 8.71 -1.80
CA ASN A 259 18.01 9.86 -1.02
C ASN A 259 18.42 9.47 0.42
N GLY A 260 17.94 8.34 0.94
CA GLY A 260 18.20 7.88 2.31
C GLY A 260 16.94 7.47 3.08
N ILE A 261 17.12 7.24 4.38
CA ILE A 261 16.08 6.92 5.37
C ILE A 261 15.27 8.18 5.69
N ILE A 262 13.95 8.09 5.63
CA ILE A 262 13.03 9.21 5.90
C ILE A 262 13.19 9.75 7.33
N GLN A 263 13.39 11.07 7.48
CA GLN A 263 13.46 11.78 8.77
C GLN A 263 12.36 12.85 8.86
N ILE A 264 11.23 12.51 9.48
CA ILE A 264 10.03 13.38 9.46
C ILE A 264 10.13 14.62 10.35
N CYS A 265 10.79 14.52 11.51
CA CYS A 265 11.00 15.65 12.41
C CYS A 265 11.89 16.72 11.75
N ASP A 266 12.99 16.28 11.15
CA ASP A 266 13.89 17.17 10.41
C ASP A 266 13.20 17.74 9.16
N ALA A 267 12.40 16.95 8.44
CA ALA A 267 11.63 17.43 7.29
C ALA A 267 10.63 18.53 7.67
N PHE A 268 9.97 18.41 8.82
CA PHE A 268 9.08 19.45 9.36
C PHE A 268 9.84 20.75 9.66
N GLU A 269 10.97 20.66 10.36
CA GLU A 269 11.82 21.82 10.66
C GLU A 269 12.47 22.44 9.41
N PHE A 270 12.81 21.62 8.41
CA PHE A 270 13.26 22.08 7.11
C PHE A 270 12.17 22.89 6.39
N ILE A 271 10.92 22.42 6.38
CA ILE A 271 9.79 23.15 5.75
C ILE A 271 9.55 24.48 6.47
N LYS A 272 9.58 24.50 7.81
CA LYS A 272 9.45 25.73 8.60
C LYS A 272 10.52 26.75 8.26
N LYS A 273 11.79 26.32 8.15
CA LYS A 273 12.93 27.21 7.82
C LYS A 273 12.93 27.67 6.36
N SER A 274 12.46 26.83 5.43
CA SER A 274 12.50 27.09 3.99
C SER A 274 11.24 27.73 3.40
N ILE A 275 10.23 28.02 4.23
CA ILE A 275 8.88 28.45 3.82
C ILE A 275 8.83 29.67 2.89
N ASN A 276 9.82 30.57 3.00
CA ASN A 276 9.95 31.80 2.21
C ASN A 276 10.95 31.69 1.05
N PHE A 277 11.71 30.59 0.96
CA PHE A 277 12.81 30.44 0.02
C PHE A 277 12.39 29.74 -1.28
N PHE A 278 11.46 28.78 -1.20
CA PHE A 278 10.98 28.03 -2.36
C PHE A 278 9.51 28.32 -2.65
N PRO A 279 9.11 28.46 -3.93
CA PRO A 279 7.70 28.48 -4.30
C PRO A 279 7.03 27.17 -3.88
N LYS A 280 5.77 27.23 -3.44
CA LYS A 280 5.04 26.02 -3.00
C LYS A 280 4.33 25.30 -4.15
N ASN A 281 4.22 25.93 -5.32
CA ASN A 281 3.37 25.50 -6.43
C ASN A 281 4.14 24.95 -7.65
N PHE A 282 5.40 24.54 -7.50
CA PHE A 282 6.27 24.15 -8.62
C PHE A 282 6.57 22.65 -8.65
N ILE A 283 6.77 22.09 -9.85
CA ILE A 283 7.40 20.78 -10.08
C ILE A 283 8.43 20.97 -11.20
N VAL A 284 9.60 20.34 -11.07
CA VAL A 284 10.68 20.41 -12.06
C VAL A 284 10.87 19.04 -12.72
N PRO A 285 10.06 18.70 -13.74
CA PRO A 285 10.29 17.49 -14.52
C PRO A 285 11.59 17.62 -15.32
N ILE A 286 12.34 16.53 -15.34
CA ILE A 286 13.57 16.37 -16.11
C ILE A 286 13.28 15.37 -17.23
N SER A 287 13.77 15.64 -18.44
CA SER A 287 13.73 14.66 -19.53
C SER A 287 15.02 14.67 -20.36
N VAL A 288 15.51 13.51 -20.77
CA VAL A 288 16.70 13.35 -21.63
C VAL A 288 16.25 13.14 -23.07
N ASN A 289 17.00 13.67 -24.03
CA ASN A 289 16.77 13.48 -25.48
C ASN A 289 17.12 12.05 -26.00
N ASP A 290 16.93 11.01 -25.20
CA ASP A 290 17.16 9.61 -25.56
C ASP A 290 15.94 8.76 -25.18
N PRO A 291 15.25 8.12 -26.15
CA PRO A 291 14.02 7.35 -25.88
C PRO A 291 14.15 6.17 -24.91
N LYS A 292 15.38 5.71 -24.61
CA LYS A 292 15.65 4.62 -23.65
C LYS A 292 16.12 5.14 -22.28
N LEU A 293 16.35 6.44 -22.16
CA LEU A 293 16.94 7.09 -20.99
C LEU A 293 16.15 8.36 -20.64
N GLU A 294 14.85 8.39 -20.97
CA GLU A 294 13.95 9.56 -20.89
C GLU A 294 14.05 10.34 -19.58
N LYS A 295 14.34 9.69 -18.45
CA LYS A 295 14.33 10.27 -17.09
C LYS A 295 15.70 10.36 -16.42
N GLY A 296 16.77 9.85 -17.02
CA GLY A 296 18.10 9.89 -16.43
C GLY A 296 19.15 9.20 -17.28
N ILE A 297 20.43 9.50 -17.02
CA ILE A 297 21.54 8.96 -17.83
C ILE A 297 22.24 7.86 -17.03
N ILE A 298 22.32 6.66 -17.62
CA ILE A 298 23.06 5.53 -17.04
C ILE A 298 24.29 5.24 -17.92
N PHE A 299 25.46 5.23 -17.30
CA PHE A 299 26.68 4.70 -17.91
C PHE A 299 26.96 3.31 -17.33
N VAL A 300 26.68 2.26 -18.10
CA VAL A 300 27.14 0.90 -17.79
C VAL A 300 28.54 0.76 -18.36
N LYS A 301 29.47 0.16 -17.59
CA LYS A 301 30.85 -0.04 -18.04
C LYS A 301 30.86 -0.91 -19.31
N SER A 302 31.43 -0.37 -20.37
CA SER A 302 31.62 -0.99 -21.68
C SER A 302 33.12 -1.01 -21.98
N ASP A 303 33.60 -2.04 -22.67
CA ASP A 303 35.00 -2.11 -23.11
C ASP A 303 35.31 -1.07 -24.21
N GLU A 304 34.28 -0.61 -24.92
CA GLU A 304 34.35 0.57 -25.79
C GLU A 304 33.82 1.82 -25.07
N ILE A 305 34.67 2.84 -24.92
CA ILE A 305 34.29 4.17 -24.43
C ILE A 305 34.08 5.10 -25.64
N GLN A 306 32.85 5.14 -26.16
CA GLN A 306 32.46 6.12 -27.17
C GLN A 306 31.85 7.36 -26.50
N SER A 307 32.31 8.56 -26.89
CA SER A 307 31.73 9.82 -26.40
C SER A 307 30.33 10.02 -26.98
N LYS A 308 29.34 10.23 -26.11
CA LYS A 308 27.94 10.46 -26.50
C LYS A 308 27.38 11.68 -25.79
N ASN A 309 26.81 12.59 -26.58
CA ASN A 309 26.17 13.81 -26.08
C ASN A 309 24.72 13.52 -25.67
N TYR A 310 24.34 13.99 -24.49
CA TYR A 310 22.98 13.97 -23.97
C TYR A 310 22.50 15.39 -23.68
N CYS A 311 21.31 15.74 -24.15
CA CYS A 311 20.64 17.00 -23.83
C CYS A 311 19.57 16.74 -22.77
N VAL A 312 19.71 17.41 -21.62
CA VAL A 312 18.78 17.31 -20.49
C VAL A 312 17.84 18.52 -20.53
N ASN A 313 16.57 18.27 -20.83
CA ASN A 313 15.50 19.24 -20.84
C ASN A 313 14.92 19.41 -19.43
N ILE A 314 14.92 20.64 -18.93
CA ILE A 314 14.34 21.01 -17.65
C ILE A 314 13.22 22.01 -17.92
N LYS A 315 11.97 21.66 -17.57
CA LYS A 315 10.79 22.51 -17.85
C LYS A 315 9.93 22.68 -16.60
N PRO A 316 10.24 23.66 -15.73
CA PRO A 316 9.46 23.93 -14.53
C PRO A 316 7.98 24.14 -14.84
N LYS A 317 7.11 23.44 -14.13
CA LYS A 317 5.66 23.59 -14.19
C LYS A 317 5.18 24.25 -12.91
N PHE A 318 4.20 25.15 -12.99
CA PHE A 318 3.60 25.81 -11.84
C PHE A 318 2.08 25.63 -11.86
N ASN A 319 1.48 25.28 -10.71
CA ASN A 319 0.04 25.13 -10.58
C ASN A 319 -0.42 25.42 -9.13
N THR A 320 -1.27 26.43 -8.95
CA THR A 320 -1.79 26.83 -7.64
C THR A 320 -2.62 25.74 -6.96
N LYS A 321 -3.24 24.83 -7.70
CA LYS A 321 -3.98 23.67 -7.17
C LYS A 321 -3.09 22.64 -6.45
N TRP A 322 -1.77 22.73 -6.58
CA TRP A 322 -0.84 21.86 -5.82
C TRP A 322 -0.55 22.38 -4.42
N ILE A 323 -0.91 23.63 -4.09
CA ILE A 323 -0.83 24.15 -2.72
C ILE A 323 -2.02 23.61 -1.94
N LEU A 324 -1.76 22.66 -1.05
CA LEU A 324 -2.74 22.11 -0.11
C LEU A 324 -2.78 23.03 1.12
N LYS A 325 -3.99 23.42 1.53
CA LYS A 325 -4.24 24.34 2.65
C LYS A 325 -4.77 23.59 3.86
N CYS A 326 -4.65 24.20 5.04
CA CYS A 326 -5.22 23.66 6.27
C CYS A 326 -6.76 23.56 6.20
N THR A 327 -7.41 24.44 5.43
CA THR A 327 -8.86 24.61 5.36
C THR A 327 -9.57 23.68 4.38
N ASP A 328 -8.87 22.74 3.73
CA ASP A 328 -9.46 21.84 2.73
C ASP A 328 -10.27 20.71 3.42
N GLN A 329 -11.39 21.09 4.03
CA GLN A 329 -12.41 20.22 4.63
C GLN A 329 -13.28 19.56 3.54
N SER A 330 -12.68 18.68 2.75
CA SER A 330 -13.42 17.84 1.79
C SER A 330 -12.86 16.42 1.73
N PHE A 331 -12.96 15.72 2.85
CA PHE A 331 -13.25 14.29 2.87
C PHE A 331 -14.65 14.13 3.47
N ASN A 332 -15.67 14.42 2.65
CA ASN A 332 -17.08 14.10 2.87
C ASN A 332 -17.50 13.14 1.75
#